data_AF-A0A7J3BC50-F1
#
_entry.id   AF-A0A7J3BC50-F1
#
_cell.length_a   1.000
_cell.length_b   1.000
_cell.length_c   1.000
_cell.angle_alpha   90.00
_cell.angle_beta   90.00
_cell.angle_gamma   90.00
#
_symmetry.space_group_name_H-M   'P 1'
#
loop_
_entity.id
_entity.type
_entity.pdbx_description
1 polymer ?
#
loop_
_entity_poly.entity_id
_entity_poly.type
_entity_poly.pdbx_seq_one_letter_code
_entity_poly.pdbx_strand_id
1 'polypeptide(L)'
;SGERTRVGQLLAELVSSGTAFHHAGLSPAHRRIVEEAFKSGKIKILVATPTLAAGVNLPARAVVVNSYMRYEVEQGRYPIPVLEYKQMSGRAGRPRYDEIGESILIAKTEDERDYLMENYVLAKPERIWSKLGIEGTLRTHVLATIASGFAHSERGVFDFFDMTLYAHQYSSDSIRRPVTKVLEYLEKEDMIEIDGDTLSATPFGKRVSELYIDPVSGVVLRDGLKQAEPHMSDFAYLHMISRTPDLAPKMHPRRHEMSLLSRLVDEHRPEFILPIPDDSSGDDYEIFLAEVKCAAVLESWIQEMTEDEIIERFGVEPGDLFRLRDSADWLIYACHELASLFRLRDKLKRLEELRSRVESGVKHELLPLVRLEGIGRVRGRALYNAGLKTLEDLRRAPIERIASVPTIGPAIAKKVKEQVGGIVSPEEWARIKEQEVWEQRALTEFREGAV
;
A
#
# COMPACT_ATOMS: atom_id res chain seq x y z
N SER A 1 -2.95 6.92 -11.30
CA SER A 1 -4.35 7.04 -11.79
C SER A 1 -4.54 8.14 -12.83
N GLY A 2 -3.87 9.29 -12.71
CA GLY A 2 -4.14 10.46 -13.58
C GLY A 2 -5.45 11.15 -13.21
N GLU A 3 -5.98 10.83 -12.04
CA GLU A 3 -7.24 11.30 -11.52
C GLU A 3 -7.06 12.56 -10.69
N ARG A 4 -8.04 13.47 -10.78
CA ARG A 4 -8.08 14.66 -9.95
C ARG A 4 -8.83 14.31 -8.67
N THR A 5 -8.12 14.21 -7.56
CA THR A 5 -8.71 13.96 -6.24
C THR A 5 -8.90 15.25 -5.45
N ARG A 6 -9.89 15.29 -4.57
CA ARG A 6 -10.13 16.45 -3.67
C ARG A 6 -8.90 16.78 -2.82
N VAL A 7 -8.21 15.76 -2.30
CA VAL A 7 -6.97 15.94 -1.54
C VAL A 7 -5.87 16.56 -2.40
N GLY A 8 -5.75 16.15 -3.67
CA GLY A 8 -4.81 16.75 -4.61
C GLY A 8 -5.13 18.21 -4.92
N GLN A 9 -6.41 18.56 -5.08
CA GLN A 9 -6.86 19.94 -5.30
C GLN A 9 -6.57 20.82 -4.08
N LEU A 10 -6.96 20.38 -2.89
CA LEU A 10 -6.67 21.08 -1.64
C LEU A 10 -5.16 21.31 -1.45
N LEU A 11 -4.34 20.28 -1.74
CA LEU A 11 -2.89 20.43 -1.68
C LEU A 11 -2.38 21.49 -2.66
N ALA A 12 -2.90 21.53 -3.88
CA ALA A 12 -2.50 22.53 -4.89
C ALA A 12 -2.87 23.97 -4.46
N GLU A 13 -4.05 24.16 -3.87
CA GLU A 13 -4.50 25.45 -3.33
C GLU A 13 -3.59 25.94 -2.19
N LEU A 14 -3.25 25.06 -1.25
CA LEU A 14 -2.35 25.38 -0.14
C LEU A 14 -0.94 25.68 -0.63
N VAL A 15 -0.41 24.88 -1.57
CA VAL A 15 0.93 25.08 -2.14
C VAL A 15 1.03 26.43 -2.85
N SER A 16 -0.04 26.84 -3.54
CA SER A 16 -0.13 28.16 -4.18
C SER A 16 -0.09 29.32 -3.15
N SER A 17 -0.48 29.04 -1.91
CA SER A 17 -0.41 29.96 -0.77
C SER A 17 0.89 29.83 0.05
N GLY A 18 1.86 29.02 -0.40
CA GLY A 18 3.14 28.82 0.28
C GLY A 18 3.07 27.89 1.50
N THR A 19 2.00 27.12 1.66
CA THR A 19 1.84 26.13 2.74
C THR A 19 1.56 24.74 2.15
N ALA A 20 1.80 23.67 2.90
CA ALA A 20 1.43 22.33 2.47
C ALA A 20 1.25 21.39 3.65
N PHE A 21 0.52 20.30 3.42
CA PHE A 21 0.50 19.16 4.31
C PHE A 21 1.29 17.99 3.73
N HIS A 22 1.83 17.11 4.60
CA HIS A 22 2.56 15.91 4.21
C HIS A 22 2.22 14.73 5.13
N HIS A 23 1.73 13.65 4.54
CA HIS A 23 1.42 12.41 5.26
C HIS A 23 1.49 11.22 4.30
N ALA A 24 1.45 9.99 4.84
CA ALA A 24 1.41 8.76 4.05
C ALA A 24 0.18 8.67 3.12
N GLY A 25 -0.85 9.48 3.39
CA GLY A 25 -2.03 9.62 2.54
C GLY A 25 -1.77 10.20 1.15
N LEU A 26 -0.66 10.93 0.97
CA LEU A 26 -0.32 11.54 -0.31
C LEU A 26 0.39 10.55 -1.24
N SER A 27 0.05 10.64 -2.53
CA SER A 27 0.75 9.90 -3.58
C SER A 27 2.27 10.18 -3.51
N PRO A 28 3.13 9.19 -3.82
CA PRO A 28 4.58 9.39 -3.83
C PRO A 28 5.03 10.58 -4.69
N ALA A 29 4.34 10.83 -5.82
CA ALA A 29 4.62 11.98 -6.68
C ALA A 29 4.31 13.31 -6.00
N HIS A 30 3.16 13.44 -5.33
CA HIS A 30 2.80 14.65 -4.59
C HIS A 30 3.77 14.90 -3.43
N ARG A 31 4.16 13.85 -2.69
CA ARG A 31 5.17 13.94 -1.61
C ARG A 31 6.49 14.50 -2.12
N ARG A 32 7.02 13.98 -3.23
CA ARG A 32 8.27 14.49 -3.84
C ARG A 32 8.17 15.97 -4.23
N ILE A 33 7.07 16.38 -4.86
CA ILE A 33 6.84 17.78 -5.26
C ILE A 33 6.84 18.70 -4.03
N VAL A 34 6.13 18.33 -2.96
CA VAL A 34 6.07 19.09 -1.71
C VAL A 34 7.44 19.16 -1.04
N GLU A 35 8.17 18.04 -0.98
CA GLU A 35 9.51 17.97 -0.40
C GLU A 35 10.51 18.88 -1.15
N GLU A 36 10.52 18.85 -2.48
CA GLU A 36 11.36 19.70 -3.32
C GLU A 36 10.99 21.18 -3.20
N ALA A 37 9.69 21.49 -3.19
CA ALA A 37 9.19 22.85 -3.03
C ALA A 37 9.52 23.42 -1.63
N PHE A 38 9.52 22.60 -0.59
CA PHE A 38 9.96 23.00 0.75
C PHE A 38 11.48 23.21 0.82
N LYS A 39 12.27 22.27 0.29
CA LYS A 39 13.74 22.39 0.23
C LYS A 39 14.21 23.64 -0.52
N SER A 40 13.53 23.99 -1.61
CA SER A 40 13.80 25.20 -2.41
C SER A 40 13.23 26.48 -1.79
N GLY A 41 12.54 26.39 -0.65
CA GLY A 41 11.97 27.54 0.05
C GLY A 41 10.76 28.17 -0.64
N LYS A 42 10.12 27.47 -1.60
CA LYS A 42 8.85 27.91 -2.20
C LYS A 42 7.69 27.70 -1.24
N ILE A 43 7.65 26.55 -0.57
CA ILE A 43 6.78 26.31 0.58
C ILE A 43 7.48 26.83 1.83
N LYS A 44 6.77 27.66 2.60
CA LYS A 44 7.27 28.30 3.83
C LYS A 44 6.88 27.51 5.08
N ILE A 45 5.70 26.89 5.07
CA ILE A 45 5.17 26.12 6.20
C ILE A 45 4.76 24.74 5.69
N LEU A 46 5.30 23.69 6.34
CA LEU A 46 4.96 22.31 6.06
C LEU A 46 4.39 21.67 7.32
N VAL A 47 3.14 21.22 7.27
CA VAL A 47 2.48 20.48 8.35
C VAL A 47 2.57 19.00 8.03
N ALA A 48 3.19 18.20 8.89
CA ALA A 48 3.42 16.78 8.60
C ALA A 48 2.97 15.85 9.74
N THR A 49 2.55 14.64 9.37
CA THR A 49 2.40 13.54 10.33
C THR A 49 3.78 12.89 10.61
N PRO A 50 3.92 12.10 11.70
CA PRO A 50 5.21 11.56 12.13
C PRO A 50 6.00 10.77 11.08
N THR A 51 5.36 10.28 10.02
CA THR A 51 6.03 9.57 8.92
C THR A 51 7.14 10.40 8.25
N LEU A 52 7.05 11.73 8.31
CA LEU A 52 8.10 12.62 7.80
C LEU A 52 9.29 12.74 8.78
N ALA A 53 9.10 12.47 10.07
CA ALA A 53 10.12 12.61 11.10
C ALA A 53 11.29 11.63 10.94
N ALA A 54 11.06 10.47 10.31
CA ALA A 54 12.08 9.44 10.10
C ALA A 54 12.53 9.26 8.62
N GLY A 55 11.72 9.68 7.64
CA GLY A 55 11.86 9.22 6.26
C GLY A 55 12.62 10.12 5.28
N VAL A 56 12.76 11.43 5.57
CA VAL A 56 13.30 12.39 4.59
C VAL A 56 14.17 13.42 5.27
N ASN A 57 15.33 13.79 4.70
CA ASN A 57 16.16 14.89 5.21
C ASN A 57 15.58 16.25 4.80
N LEU A 58 14.75 16.83 5.69
CA LEU A 58 14.09 18.12 5.53
C LEU A 58 14.31 18.97 6.80
N PRO A 59 15.46 19.65 6.93
CA PRO A 59 15.67 20.56 8.05
C PRO A 59 14.86 21.84 7.85
N ALA A 60 14.38 22.41 8.94
CA ALA A 60 13.65 23.67 8.98
C ALA A 60 14.27 24.57 10.06
N ARG A 61 14.19 25.90 9.93
CA ARG A 61 14.69 26.81 10.97
C ARG A 61 14.01 26.55 12.32
N ALA A 62 12.70 26.35 12.28
CA ALA A 62 11.88 26.05 13.44
C ALA A 62 11.05 24.78 13.22
N VAL A 63 10.86 24.01 14.28
CA VAL A 63 9.98 22.84 14.33
C VAL A 63 8.96 23.04 15.44
N VAL A 64 7.68 22.83 15.13
CA VAL A 64 6.59 22.89 16.10
C VAL A 64 5.98 21.50 16.26
N VAL A 65 6.07 20.94 17.46
CA VAL A 65 5.42 19.70 17.86
C VAL A 65 4.09 20.07 18.53
N ASN A 66 3.01 19.93 17.78
CA ASN A 66 1.67 20.36 18.21
C ASN A 66 1.03 19.47 19.29
N SER A 67 1.39 18.19 19.35
CA SER A 67 0.84 17.24 20.33
C SER A 67 1.87 16.18 20.64
N TYR A 68 2.05 15.89 21.94
CA TYR A 68 2.80 14.73 22.41
C TYR A 68 1.91 13.48 22.53
N MET A 69 0.60 13.60 22.32
CA MET A 69 -0.34 12.48 22.35
C MET A 69 -0.71 12.04 20.94
N ARG A 70 -0.70 10.73 20.68
CA ARG A 70 -1.16 10.07 19.45
C ARG A 70 -2.31 9.11 19.76
N TYR A 71 -3.20 8.90 18.79
CA TYR A 71 -4.24 7.88 18.89
C TYR A 71 -3.84 6.66 18.07
N GLU A 72 -3.97 5.47 18.66
CA GLU A 72 -3.94 4.19 17.96
C GLU A 72 -5.21 3.40 18.28
N VAL A 73 -5.66 2.60 17.32
CA VAL A 73 -6.90 1.81 17.46
C VAL A 73 -6.81 0.86 18.67
N GLU A 74 -5.66 0.20 18.84
CA GLU A 74 -5.44 -0.79 19.91
C GLU A 74 -5.19 -0.15 21.29
N GLN A 75 -4.53 1.02 21.32
CA GLN A 75 -4.05 1.63 22.57
C GLN A 75 -4.86 2.85 23.00
N GLY A 76 -5.78 3.33 22.16
CA GLY A 76 -6.45 4.60 22.34
C GLY A 76 -5.47 5.76 22.26
N ARG A 77 -5.66 6.80 23.09
CA ARG A 77 -4.80 7.98 23.11
C ARG A 77 -3.63 7.77 24.06
N TYR A 78 -2.41 7.79 23.55
CA TYR A 78 -1.19 7.50 24.31
C TYR A 78 -0.06 8.50 23.98
N PRO A 79 0.91 8.71 24.88
CA PRO A 79 2.04 9.60 24.66
C PRO A 79 3.03 9.03 23.64
N ILE A 80 3.53 9.87 22.73
CA ILE A 80 4.60 9.48 21.81
C ILE A 80 5.90 9.20 22.59
N PRO A 81 6.76 8.29 22.10
CA PRO A 81 8.07 8.07 22.70
C PRO A 81 8.93 9.35 22.70
N VAL A 82 9.74 9.51 23.74
CA VAL A 82 10.73 10.59 23.86
C VAL A 82 11.70 10.55 22.67
N LEU A 83 12.11 9.34 22.24
CA LEU A 83 12.93 9.18 21.04
C LEU A 83 12.29 9.82 19.80
N GLU A 84 10.98 9.66 19.60
CA GLU A 84 10.25 10.22 18.46
C GLU A 84 10.20 11.75 18.55
N TYR A 85 9.92 12.29 19.74
CA TYR A 85 10.00 13.73 20.00
C TYR A 85 11.39 14.30 19.70
N LYS A 86 12.46 13.63 20.14
CA LYS A 86 13.85 14.08 19.89
C LYS A 86 14.19 14.04 18.40
N GLN A 87 13.72 13.05 17.65
CA GLN A 87 13.88 12.98 16.20
C GLN A 87 13.17 14.13 15.49
N MET A 88 11.95 14.48 15.90
CA MET A 88 11.25 15.66 15.37
C MET A 88 12.01 16.95 15.70
N SER A 89 12.38 17.12 16.97
CA SER A 89 13.07 18.32 17.45
C SER A 89 14.43 18.52 16.78
N GLY A 90 15.16 17.44 16.51
CA GLY A 90 16.47 17.45 15.84
C GLY A 90 16.43 17.91 14.37
N ARG A 91 15.25 18.16 13.80
CA ARG A 91 15.09 18.75 12.47
C ARG A 91 15.11 20.28 12.47
N ALA A 92 15.09 20.89 13.65
CA ALA A 92 15.24 22.33 13.82
C ALA A 92 16.69 22.77 13.58
N GLY A 93 16.85 23.85 12.82
CA GLY A 93 18.13 24.39 12.39
C GLY A 93 18.58 23.79 11.05
N ARG A 94 18.75 24.65 10.03
CA ARG A 94 19.31 24.24 8.73
C ARG A 94 20.81 24.45 8.73
N PRO A 95 21.61 23.39 8.58
CA PRO A 95 23.06 23.53 8.47
C PRO A 95 23.44 24.54 7.39
N ARG A 96 24.36 25.45 7.70
CA ARG A 96 24.86 26.55 6.85
C ARG A 96 23.91 27.74 6.62
N TYR A 97 22.65 27.67 7.05
CA TYR A 97 21.69 28.77 6.89
C TYR A 97 21.26 29.41 8.20
N ASP A 98 21.16 28.61 9.26
CA ASP A 98 20.72 29.07 10.58
C ASP A 98 21.84 28.87 11.61
N GLU A 99 22.11 29.88 12.43
CA GLU A 99 23.01 29.76 13.59
C GLU A 99 22.36 29.01 14.75
N ILE A 100 21.04 29.15 14.88
CA ILE A 100 20.21 28.55 15.94
C ILE A 100 18.97 27.93 15.30
N GLY A 101 18.66 26.70 15.69
CA GLY A 101 17.40 26.02 15.40
C GLY A 101 16.46 26.09 16.60
N GLU A 102 15.16 26.31 16.36
CA GLU A 102 14.15 26.41 17.41
C GLU A 102 13.20 25.21 17.38
N SER A 103 13.02 24.53 18.51
CA SER A 103 12.02 23.48 18.66
C SER A 103 11.01 23.87 19.73
N ILE A 104 9.74 23.87 19.35
CA ILE A 104 8.62 24.30 20.19
C ILE A 104 7.70 23.11 20.42
N LEU A 105 7.47 22.75 21.68
CA LEU A 105 6.50 21.74 22.10
C LEU A 105 5.31 22.44 22.75
N ILE A 106 4.11 22.24 22.21
CA ILE A 106 2.91 22.95 22.66
C ILE A 106 2.29 22.27 23.88
N ALA A 107 2.09 23.06 24.94
CA ALA A 107 1.31 22.69 26.12
C ALA A 107 0.04 23.57 26.20
N LYS A 108 -1.03 23.05 26.79
CA LYS A 108 -2.31 23.75 26.98
C LYS A 108 -2.46 24.33 28.37
N THR A 109 -1.77 23.79 29.37
CA THR A 109 -1.76 24.27 30.76
C THR A 109 -0.34 24.42 31.28
N GLU A 110 -0.17 25.12 32.39
CA GLU A 110 1.14 25.26 33.06
C GLU A 110 1.64 23.91 33.59
N ASP A 111 0.76 23.10 34.17
CA ASP A 111 1.11 21.73 34.63
C ASP A 111 1.59 20.85 33.46
N GLU A 112 0.94 20.96 32.29
CA GLU A 112 1.35 20.23 31.09
C GLU A 112 2.70 20.75 30.58
N ARG A 113 2.96 22.07 30.63
CA ARG A 113 4.25 22.64 30.26
C ARG A 113 5.37 22.05 31.11
N ASP A 114 5.18 21.99 32.42
CA ASP A 114 6.20 21.49 33.34
C ASP A 114 6.43 19.98 33.13
N TYR A 115 5.35 19.21 32.96
CA TYR A 115 5.42 17.80 32.58
C TYR A 115 6.20 17.58 31.28
N LEU A 116 5.91 18.35 30.22
CA LEU A 116 6.57 18.22 28.92
C LEU A 116 8.04 18.66 28.96
N MET A 117 8.37 19.67 29.76
CA MET A 117 9.76 20.07 29.99
C MET A 117 10.56 18.93 30.62
N GLU A 118 10.05 18.32 31.68
CA GLU A 118 10.73 17.24 32.39
C GLU A 118 10.80 15.94 31.56
N ASN A 119 9.66 15.52 30.99
CA ASN A 119 9.51 14.18 30.39
C ASN A 119 9.84 14.11 28.90
N TYR A 120 10.04 15.25 28.23
CA TYR A 120 10.44 15.29 26.82
C TYR A 120 11.67 16.15 26.58
N VAL A 121 11.65 17.42 26.98
CA VAL A 121 12.75 18.37 26.66
C VAL A 121 14.03 17.99 27.40
N LEU A 122 13.94 17.70 28.69
CA LEU A 122 15.09 17.34 29.53
C LEU A 122 15.34 15.83 29.59
N ALA A 123 14.33 15.02 29.21
CA ALA A 123 14.42 13.56 29.23
C ALA A 123 15.42 13.00 28.20
N LYS A 124 16.01 11.86 28.56
CA LYS A 124 16.78 11.02 27.64
C LYS A 124 15.85 10.07 26.88
N PRO A 125 16.15 9.73 25.62
CA PRO A 125 15.39 8.72 24.88
C PRO A 125 15.32 7.38 25.62
N GLU A 126 14.24 6.65 25.39
CA GLU A 126 14.05 5.29 25.90
C GLU A 126 15.13 4.34 25.36
N ARG A 127 15.40 3.26 26.11
CA ARG A 127 16.26 2.19 25.62
C ARG A 127 15.58 1.46 24.46
N ILE A 128 16.38 1.05 23.48
CA ILE A 128 15.93 0.22 22.37
C ILE A 128 15.80 -1.22 22.86
N TRP A 129 14.66 -1.86 22.57
CA TRP A 129 14.40 -3.25 22.88
C TRP A 129 14.10 -4.04 21.62
N SER A 130 14.66 -5.25 21.52
CA SER A 130 14.42 -6.16 20.41
C SER A 130 12.94 -6.55 20.35
N LYS A 131 12.40 -6.59 19.12
CA LYS A 131 11.03 -7.03 18.82
C LYS A 131 10.97 -8.39 18.14
N LEU A 132 12.11 -9.10 18.07
CA LEU A 132 12.23 -10.39 17.39
C LEU A 132 11.32 -11.49 17.97
N GLY A 133 10.98 -11.40 19.26
CA GLY A 133 10.12 -12.39 19.93
C GLY A 133 8.63 -12.33 19.56
N ILE A 134 8.21 -11.42 18.68
CA ILE A 134 6.85 -11.39 18.15
C ILE A 134 6.68 -12.56 17.18
N GLU A 135 5.65 -13.39 17.38
CA GLU A 135 5.49 -14.67 16.68
C GLU A 135 5.50 -14.54 15.14
N GLY A 136 4.77 -13.57 14.57
CA GLY A 136 4.75 -13.35 13.11
C GLY A 136 6.14 -13.03 12.55
N THR A 137 6.87 -12.10 13.18
CA THR A 137 8.24 -11.76 12.79
C THR A 137 9.19 -12.96 12.94
N LEU A 138 9.07 -13.70 14.04
CA LEU A 138 9.93 -14.85 14.30
C LEU A 138 9.72 -15.95 13.26
N ARG A 139 8.46 -16.22 12.89
CA ARG A 139 8.07 -17.26 11.92
C ARG A 139 8.77 -17.08 10.58
N THR A 140 8.71 -15.87 10.04
CA THR A 140 9.36 -15.51 8.77
C THR A 140 10.87 -15.68 8.84
N HIS A 141 11.51 -15.25 9.93
CA HIS A 141 12.97 -15.35 10.06
C HIS A 141 13.47 -16.78 10.30
N VAL A 142 12.72 -17.61 11.04
CA VAL A 142 13.07 -19.03 11.22
C VAL A 142 13.03 -19.75 9.88
N LEU A 143 11.94 -19.60 9.12
CA LEU A 143 11.83 -20.20 7.79
C LEU A 143 12.95 -19.71 6.86
N ALA A 144 13.21 -18.40 6.83
CA ALA A 144 14.25 -17.81 5.98
C ALA A 144 15.66 -18.33 6.33
N THR A 145 15.95 -18.55 7.62
CA THR A 145 17.23 -19.10 8.08
C THR A 145 17.46 -20.50 7.53
N ILE A 146 16.42 -21.33 7.51
CA ILE A 146 16.47 -22.71 6.98
C ILE A 146 16.51 -22.69 5.44
N ALA A 147 15.60 -21.94 4.80
CA ALA A 147 15.47 -21.86 3.34
C ALA A 147 16.71 -21.28 2.64
N SER A 148 17.42 -20.37 3.31
CA SER A 148 18.68 -19.80 2.82
C SER A 148 19.91 -20.67 3.10
N GLY A 149 19.76 -21.76 3.86
CA GLY A 149 20.86 -22.65 4.23
C GLY A 149 21.81 -22.11 5.30
N PHE A 150 21.37 -21.17 6.13
CA PHE A 150 22.16 -20.71 7.28
C PHE A 150 22.11 -21.71 8.45
N ALA A 151 21.05 -22.51 8.52
CA ALA A 151 20.90 -23.59 9.49
C ALA A 151 20.38 -24.87 8.81
N HIS A 152 20.93 -26.01 9.23
CA HIS A 152 20.59 -27.35 8.72
C HIS A 152 20.15 -28.32 9.82
N SER A 153 19.93 -27.82 11.04
CA SER A 153 19.44 -28.59 12.18
C SER A 153 18.76 -27.64 13.17
N GLU A 154 17.92 -28.16 14.06
CA GLU A 154 17.28 -27.36 15.12
C GLU A 154 18.34 -26.62 15.96
N ARG A 155 19.44 -27.31 16.31
CA ARG A 155 20.57 -26.69 17.02
C ARG A 155 21.17 -25.52 16.24
N GLY A 156 21.38 -25.68 14.93
CA GLY A 156 21.90 -24.61 14.08
C GLY A 156 20.98 -23.39 14.03
N VAL A 157 19.65 -23.61 14.08
CA VAL A 157 18.68 -22.51 14.20
C VAL A 157 18.87 -21.80 15.54
N PHE A 158 18.96 -22.51 16.66
CA PHE A 158 19.21 -21.88 17.96
C PHE A 158 20.52 -21.10 17.99
N ASP A 159 21.61 -21.67 17.47
CA ASP A 159 22.92 -21.02 17.43
C ASP A 159 22.86 -19.71 16.61
N PHE A 160 22.07 -19.67 15.53
CA PHE A 160 21.83 -18.44 14.78
C PHE A 160 21.09 -17.38 15.62
N PHE A 161 20.00 -17.76 16.29
CA PHE A 161 19.20 -16.83 17.08
C PHE A 161 19.91 -16.35 18.36
N ASP A 162 20.85 -17.14 18.89
CA ASP A 162 21.72 -16.77 20.02
C ASP A 162 22.65 -15.58 19.70
N MET A 163 22.89 -15.28 18.42
CA MET A 163 23.69 -14.13 17.97
C MET A 163 22.88 -12.83 17.78
N THR A 164 21.57 -12.85 18.08
CA THR A 164 20.69 -11.70 17.82
C THR A 164 20.69 -10.68 18.97
N LEU A 165 20.25 -9.45 18.69
CA LEU A 165 20.01 -8.44 19.74
C LEU A 165 19.01 -8.94 20.80
N TYR A 166 18.05 -9.79 20.42
CA TYR A 166 17.11 -10.40 21.36
C TYR A 166 17.84 -11.27 22.39
N ALA A 167 18.68 -12.19 21.92
CA ALA A 167 19.46 -13.06 22.80
C ALA A 167 20.47 -12.27 23.65
N HIS A 168 21.00 -11.15 23.15
CA HIS A 168 21.89 -10.27 23.92
C HIS A 168 21.16 -9.49 25.03
N GLN A 169 19.92 -9.06 24.80
CA GLN A 169 19.14 -8.25 25.75
C GLN A 169 18.35 -9.08 26.76
N TYR A 170 17.88 -10.24 26.33
CA TYR A 170 17.21 -11.23 27.14
C TYR A 170 18.18 -12.38 27.46
N SER A 171 17.69 -13.57 27.80
CA SER A 171 18.53 -14.77 27.87
C SER A 171 18.36 -15.61 26.61
N SER A 172 19.39 -16.34 26.20
CA SER A 172 19.32 -17.33 25.11
C SER A 172 18.15 -18.30 25.25
N ASP A 173 17.82 -18.71 26.47
CA ASP A 173 16.73 -19.65 26.72
C ASP A 173 15.33 -19.08 26.39
N SER A 174 15.18 -17.75 26.40
CA SER A 174 13.90 -17.11 26.19
C SER A 174 13.38 -17.23 24.75
N ILE A 175 14.27 -17.34 23.75
CA ILE A 175 13.88 -17.46 22.33
C ILE A 175 13.70 -18.91 21.88
N ARG A 176 14.32 -19.87 22.57
CA ARG A 176 14.28 -21.30 22.20
C ARG A 176 12.85 -21.83 22.10
N ARG A 177 12.03 -21.62 23.14
CA ARG A 177 10.64 -22.09 23.15
C ARG A 177 9.77 -21.48 22.03
N PRO A 178 9.80 -20.16 21.78
CA PRO A 178 9.16 -19.58 20.60
C PRO A 178 9.66 -20.18 19.27
N VAL A 179 10.97 -20.38 19.10
CA VAL A 179 11.55 -20.97 17.89
C VAL A 179 11.07 -22.41 17.70
N THR A 180 11.07 -23.24 18.75
CA THR A 180 10.57 -24.62 18.68
C THR A 180 9.10 -24.65 18.22
N LYS A 181 8.23 -23.81 18.79
CA LYS A 181 6.82 -23.72 18.34
C LYS A 181 6.70 -23.33 16.87
N VAL A 182 7.57 -22.45 16.39
CA VAL A 182 7.61 -22.06 14.99
C VAL A 182 8.06 -23.23 14.11
N LEU A 183 9.09 -23.99 14.53
CA LEU A 183 9.52 -25.19 13.81
C LEU A 183 8.39 -26.23 13.73
N GLU A 184 7.72 -26.51 14.84
CA GLU A 184 6.54 -27.40 14.88
C GLU A 184 5.44 -26.95 13.91
N TYR A 185 5.16 -25.64 13.85
CA TYR A 185 4.20 -25.08 12.91
C TYR A 185 4.66 -25.24 11.45
N LEU A 186 5.90 -24.91 11.14
CA LEU A 186 6.44 -24.97 9.78
C LEU A 186 6.50 -26.42 9.27
N GLU A 187 6.81 -27.38 10.13
CA GLU A 187 6.80 -28.81 9.82
C GLU A 187 5.37 -29.28 9.56
N LYS A 188 4.43 -28.97 10.47
CA LYS A 188 3.01 -29.31 10.32
C LYS A 188 2.41 -28.81 9.01
N GLU A 189 2.86 -27.64 8.53
CA GLU A 189 2.35 -27.00 7.32
C GLU A 189 3.19 -27.31 6.06
N ASP A 190 4.01 -28.36 6.10
CA ASP A 190 4.85 -28.85 4.99
C ASP A 190 5.79 -27.78 4.41
N MET A 191 6.25 -26.82 5.23
CA MET A 191 7.23 -25.81 4.81
C MET A 191 8.67 -26.23 5.06
N ILE A 192 8.88 -27.10 6.04
CA ILE A 192 10.17 -27.71 6.34
C ILE A 192 9.99 -29.23 6.47
N GLU A 193 11.08 -29.94 6.28
CA GLU A 193 11.19 -31.38 6.49
C GLU A 193 12.34 -31.66 7.46
N ILE A 194 12.11 -32.62 8.37
CA ILE A 194 13.09 -33.10 9.34
C ILE A 194 13.41 -34.56 9.01
N ASP A 195 14.64 -34.83 8.57
CA ASP A 195 15.16 -36.18 8.32
C ASP A 195 16.30 -36.48 9.30
N GLY A 196 15.98 -37.20 10.38
CA GLY A 196 16.88 -37.38 11.51
C GLY A 196 17.23 -36.04 12.15
N ASP A 197 18.52 -35.68 12.15
CA ASP A 197 19.02 -34.39 12.65
C ASP A 197 19.06 -33.30 11.57
N THR A 198 18.72 -33.64 10.32
CA THR A 198 18.81 -32.72 9.17
C THR A 198 17.50 -31.98 8.99
N LEU A 199 17.57 -30.65 9.04
CA LEU A 199 16.46 -29.73 8.83
C LEU A 199 16.63 -29.05 7.46
N SER A 200 15.60 -29.11 6.62
CA SER A 200 15.61 -28.47 5.31
C SER A 200 14.25 -27.86 4.95
N ALA A 201 14.25 -26.86 4.07
CA ALA A 201 13.01 -26.26 3.59
C ALA A 201 12.46 -27.04 2.38
N THR A 202 11.15 -27.28 2.37
CA THR A 202 10.47 -27.89 1.21
C THR A 202 10.44 -26.90 0.04
N PRO A 203 10.11 -27.33 -1.20
CA PRO A 203 9.88 -26.40 -2.31
C PRO A 203 8.83 -25.33 -1.98
N PHE A 204 7.81 -25.67 -1.18
CA PHE A 204 6.79 -24.73 -0.72
C PHE A 204 7.35 -23.72 0.28
N GLY A 205 8.00 -24.17 1.36
CA GLY A 205 8.58 -23.26 2.35
C GLY A 205 9.67 -22.37 1.77
N LYS A 206 10.52 -22.91 0.88
CA LYS A 206 11.50 -22.12 0.15
C LYS A 206 10.83 -21.02 -0.68
N ARG A 207 9.76 -21.36 -1.40
CA ARG A 207 9.03 -20.39 -2.22
C ARG A 207 8.36 -19.30 -1.39
N VAL A 208 7.76 -19.65 -0.25
CA VAL A 208 7.19 -18.70 0.72
C VAL A 208 8.27 -17.72 1.20
N SER A 209 9.46 -18.23 1.56
CA SER A 209 10.59 -17.39 1.95
C SER A 209 11.08 -16.47 0.83
N GLU A 210 11.16 -16.96 -0.41
CA GLU A 210 11.58 -16.16 -1.58
C GLU A 210 10.58 -15.05 -1.93
N LEU A 211 9.28 -15.31 -1.71
CA LEU A 211 8.20 -14.35 -1.90
C LEU A 211 8.13 -13.30 -0.79
N TYR A 212 8.87 -13.51 0.31
CA TYR A 212 8.93 -12.65 1.49
C TYR A 212 7.58 -12.48 2.21
N ILE A 213 6.68 -13.45 2.06
CA ILE A 213 5.37 -13.47 2.75
C ILE A 213 5.48 -14.21 4.08
N ASP A 214 4.63 -13.86 5.05
CA ASP A 214 4.49 -14.60 6.30
C ASP A 214 4.11 -16.07 5.99
N PRO A 215 4.67 -17.06 6.69
CA PRO A 215 4.29 -18.45 6.51
C PRO A 215 2.77 -18.72 6.70
N VAL A 216 2.08 -17.98 7.57
CA VAL A 216 0.62 -18.04 7.70
C VAL A 216 -0.05 -17.60 6.40
N SER A 217 0.42 -16.52 5.76
CA SER A 217 -0.06 -16.11 4.44
C SER A 217 0.17 -17.21 3.42
N GLY A 218 1.36 -17.81 3.40
CA GLY A 218 1.68 -18.95 2.53
C GLY A 218 0.65 -20.09 2.64
N VAL A 219 0.26 -20.45 3.86
CA VAL A 219 -0.77 -21.47 4.15
C VAL A 219 -2.14 -21.04 3.64
N VAL A 220 -2.59 -19.83 3.99
CA VAL A 220 -3.88 -19.27 3.55
C VAL A 220 -3.98 -19.29 2.01
N LEU A 221 -2.92 -18.86 1.32
CA LEU A 221 -2.88 -18.84 -0.14
C LEU A 221 -2.83 -20.25 -0.73
N ARG A 222 -2.03 -21.17 -0.18
CA ARG A 222 -1.98 -22.58 -0.59
C ARG A 222 -3.36 -23.23 -0.51
N ASP A 223 -4.03 -23.08 0.62
CA ASP A 223 -5.30 -23.74 0.89
C ASP A 223 -6.43 -23.12 0.07
N GLY A 224 -6.45 -21.79 -0.03
CA GLY A 224 -7.39 -21.08 -0.88
C GLY A 224 -7.23 -21.44 -2.37
N LEU A 225 -6.01 -21.51 -2.90
CA LEU A 225 -5.77 -21.91 -4.29
C LEU A 225 -6.20 -23.35 -4.59
N LYS A 226 -6.00 -24.27 -3.63
CA LYS A 226 -6.44 -25.67 -3.75
C LYS A 226 -7.97 -25.82 -3.69
N GLN A 227 -8.65 -24.97 -2.92
CA GLN A 227 -10.11 -24.98 -2.77
C GLN A 227 -10.83 -24.16 -3.86
N ALA A 228 -10.14 -23.23 -4.52
CA ALA A 228 -10.74 -22.36 -5.52
C ALA A 228 -11.23 -23.13 -6.75
N GLU A 229 -12.52 -23.02 -7.05
CA GLU A 229 -13.11 -23.57 -8.27
C GLU A 229 -12.67 -22.80 -9.53
N PRO A 230 -12.78 -23.36 -10.75
CA PRO A 230 -12.40 -22.66 -11.99
C PRO A 230 -13.15 -21.35 -12.25
N HIS A 231 -14.35 -21.19 -11.69
CA HIS A 231 -15.26 -20.09 -11.98
C HIS A 231 -15.33 -19.03 -10.87
N MET A 232 -14.43 -19.09 -9.88
CA MET A 232 -14.40 -18.10 -8.80
C MET A 232 -14.28 -16.66 -9.32
N SER A 233 -14.98 -15.74 -8.67
CA SER A 233 -15.00 -14.31 -9.00
C SER A 233 -13.68 -13.62 -8.68
N ASP A 234 -13.48 -12.39 -9.13
CA ASP A 234 -12.32 -11.60 -8.72
C ASP A 234 -12.36 -11.27 -7.22
N PHE A 235 -13.56 -10.96 -6.70
CA PHE A 235 -13.77 -10.69 -5.27
C PHE A 235 -13.36 -11.87 -4.40
N ALA A 236 -13.60 -13.11 -4.84
CA ALA A 236 -13.15 -14.31 -4.14
C ALA A 236 -11.62 -14.33 -3.90
N TYR A 237 -10.83 -14.02 -4.93
CA TYR A 237 -9.37 -13.93 -4.81
C TYR A 237 -8.92 -12.72 -4.00
N LEU A 238 -9.60 -11.57 -4.16
CA LEU A 238 -9.33 -10.36 -3.37
C LEU A 238 -9.61 -10.59 -1.88
N HIS A 239 -10.66 -11.34 -1.54
CA HIS A 239 -10.95 -11.74 -0.18
C HIS A 239 -9.92 -12.75 0.36
N MET A 240 -9.51 -13.73 -0.45
CA MET A 240 -8.48 -14.70 -0.08
C MET A 240 -7.16 -14.02 0.30
N ILE A 241 -6.66 -13.08 -0.51
CA ILE A 241 -5.46 -12.31 -0.13
C ILE A 241 -5.75 -11.39 1.06
N SER A 242 -6.99 -10.91 1.21
CA SER A 242 -7.38 -10.08 2.36
C SER A 242 -7.38 -10.84 3.67
N ARG A 243 -7.46 -12.17 3.67
CA ARG A 243 -7.30 -13.00 4.87
C ARG A 243 -5.86 -13.10 5.37
N THR A 244 -4.88 -12.78 4.53
CA THR A 244 -3.47 -12.90 4.91
C THR A 244 -3.07 -11.82 5.94
N PRO A 245 -2.15 -12.12 6.88
CA PRO A 245 -1.58 -11.09 7.75
C PRO A 245 -0.74 -10.05 7.00
N ASP A 246 -0.28 -10.37 5.80
CA ASP A 246 0.55 -9.48 4.96
C ASP A 246 -0.24 -8.37 4.26
N LEU A 247 -1.57 -8.51 4.10
CA LEU A 247 -2.36 -7.44 3.50
C LEU A 247 -2.52 -6.28 4.49
N ALA A 248 -1.87 -5.17 4.19
CA ALA A 248 -1.88 -3.96 5.00
C ALA A 248 -2.20 -2.71 4.18
N PRO A 249 -2.87 -1.70 4.77
CA PRO A 249 -3.44 -1.70 6.12
C PRO A 249 -4.73 -2.55 6.21
N LYS A 250 -4.94 -3.23 7.34
CA LYS A 250 -6.23 -3.84 7.65
C LYS A 250 -7.23 -2.73 7.98
N MET A 251 -8.33 -2.69 7.23
CA MET A 251 -9.34 -1.65 7.36
C MET A 251 -10.45 -2.15 8.29
N HIS A 252 -10.34 -1.83 9.57
CA HIS A 252 -11.38 -2.21 10.53
C HIS A 252 -12.72 -1.51 10.23
N PRO A 253 -13.84 -2.23 10.37
CA PRO A 253 -15.16 -1.68 10.12
C PRO A 253 -15.55 -0.66 11.18
N ARG A 254 -16.13 0.47 10.77
CA ARG A 254 -16.76 1.44 11.67
C ARG A 254 -18.22 1.06 11.88
N ARG A 255 -18.80 1.48 13.01
CA ARG A 255 -20.22 1.18 13.35
C ARG A 255 -21.22 1.51 12.24
N HIS A 256 -21.03 2.60 11.52
CA HIS A 256 -21.94 3.01 10.43
C HIS A 256 -21.77 2.17 9.15
N GLU A 257 -20.67 1.43 9.02
CA GLU A 257 -20.36 0.60 7.85
C GLU A 257 -20.88 -0.84 8.00
N MET A 258 -21.23 -1.27 9.21
CA MET A 258 -21.65 -2.64 9.50
C MET A 258 -22.80 -3.10 8.59
N SER A 259 -23.79 -2.24 8.36
CA SER A 259 -24.94 -2.57 7.51
C SER A 259 -24.58 -2.74 6.04
N LEU A 260 -23.60 -1.98 5.54
CA LEU A 260 -23.06 -2.13 4.19
C LEU A 260 -22.29 -3.45 4.08
N LEU A 261 -21.42 -3.75 5.05
CA LEU A 261 -20.57 -4.93 5.02
C LEU A 261 -21.39 -6.22 5.15
N SER A 262 -22.40 -6.27 6.02
CA SER A 262 -23.30 -7.43 6.10
C SER A 262 -24.02 -7.71 4.77
N ARG A 263 -24.45 -6.66 4.04
CA ARG A 263 -25.03 -6.85 2.70
C ARG A 263 -24.03 -7.42 1.71
N LEU A 264 -22.79 -6.92 1.72
CA LEU A 264 -21.73 -7.45 0.87
C LEU A 264 -21.43 -8.91 1.20
N VAL A 265 -21.43 -9.30 2.48
CA VAL A 265 -21.28 -10.71 2.88
C VAL A 265 -22.39 -11.57 2.28
N ASP A 266 -23.64 -11.11 2.30
CA ASP A 266 -24.76 -11.86 1.74
C ASP A 266 -24.73 -11.92 0.21
N GLU A 267 -24.36 -10.82 -0.46
CA GLU A 267 -24.22 -10.72 -1.91
C GLU A 267 -23.12 -11.68 -2.44
N HIS A 268 -21.98 -11.74 -1.74
CA HIS A 268 -20.82 -12.55 -2.12
C HIS A 268 -20.74 -13.91 -1.42
N ARG A 269 -21.77 -14.29 -0.65
CA ARG A 269 -21.81 -15.57 0.08
C ARG A 269 -21.43 -16.81 -0.75
N PRO A 270 -21.90 -16.99 -2.01
CA PRO A 270 -21.61 -18.21 -2.77
C PRO A 270 -20.18 -18.29 -3.33
N GLU A 271 -19.40 -17.21 -3.24
CA GLU A 271 -18.08 -17.10 -3.89
C GLU A 271 -16.91 -16.97 -2.91
N PHE A 272 -17.15 -17.04 -1.60
CA PHE A 272 -16.05 -17.13 -0.63
C PHE A 272 -15.31 -18.47 -0.77
N ILE A 273 -14.01 -18.41 -1.04
CA ILE A 273 -13.12 -19.59 -1.11
C ILE A 273 -12.95 -20.22 0.28
N LEU A 274 -12.82 -19.38 1.31
CA LEU A 274 -12.52 -19.81 2.68
C LEU A 274 -13.77 -19.72 3.55
N PRO A 275 -13.91 -20.57 4.58
CA PRO A 275 -15.09 -20.59 5.44
C PRO A 275 -15.42 -19.24 6.08
N ILE A 276 -16.71 -18.92 6.16
CA ILE A 276 -17.23 -17.75 6.87
C ILE A 276 -17.29 -18.11 8.37
N PRO A 277 -16.67 -17.32 9.27
CA PRO A 277 -16.79 -17.54 10.72
C PRO A 277 -18.23 -17.33 11.19
N ASP A 278 -18.60 -17.98 12.29
CA ASP A 278 -19.92 -17.79 12.91
C ASP A 278 -20.03 -16.37 13.49
N ASP A 279 -21.10 -15.65 13.14
CA ASP A 279 -21.41 -14.29 13.61
C ASP A 279 -21.43 -14.16 15.15
N SER A 280 -21.62 -15.26 15.89
CA SER A 280 -21.53 -15.30 17.35
C SER A 280 -20.09 -15.24 17.89
N SER A 281 -19.08 -15.36 17.03
CA SER A 281 -17.65 -15.41 17.38
C SER A 281 -17.01 -14.02 17.57
N GLY A 282 -17.82 -12.96 17.64
CA GLY A 282 -17.41 -11.60 18.01
C GLY A 282 -16.17 -11.08 17.26
N ASP A 283 -15.00 -11.25 17.86
CA ASP A 283 -13.70 -10.83 17.36
C ASP A 283 -13.37 -11.44 15.98
N ASP A 284 -13.63 -12.74 15.78
CA ASP A 284 -13.34 -13.43 14.52
C ASP A 284 -14.22 -12.90 13.37
N TYR A 285 -15.47 -12.54 13.68
CA TYR A 285 -16.39 -11.98 12.71
C TYR A 285 -16.02 -10.53 12.37
N GLU A 286 -15.55 -9.73 13.34
CA GLU A 286 -15.07 -8.38 13.08
C GLU A 286 -13.82 -8.38 12.19
N ILE A 287 -12.89 -9.31 12.42
CA ILE A 287 -11.73 -9.52 11.54
C ILE A 287 -12.21 -9.89 10.13
N PHE A 288 -13.14 -10.82 10.00
CA PHE A 288 -13.72 -11.19 8.71
C PHE A 288 -14.38 -10.01 7.99
N LEU A 289 -15.12 -9.16 8.70
CA LEU A 289 -15.69 -7.95 8.10
C LEU A 289 -14.61 -6.96 7.63
N ALA A 290 -13.47 -6.87 8.33
CA ALA A 290 -12.33 -6.09 7.87
C ALA A 290 -11.73 -6.66 6.57
N GLU A 291 -11.67 -7.99 6.43
CA GLU A 291 -11.23 -8.68 5.20
C GLU A 291 -12.17 -8.41 4.03
N VAL A 292 -13.49 -8.52 4.27
CA VAL A 292 -14.54 -8.19 3.29
C VAL A 292 -14.46 -6.74 2.86
N LYS A 293 -14.23 -5.82 3.80
CA LYS A 293 -14.03 -4.40 3.50
C LYS A 293 -12.82 -4.18 2.58
N CYS A 294 -11.68 -4.80 2.88
CA CYS A 294 -10.48 -4.71 2.03
C CYS A 294 -10.75 -5.24 0.62
N ALA A 295 -11.42 -6.39 0.51
CA ALA A 295 -11.79 -6.98 -0.78
C ALA A 295 -12.73 -6.07 -1.58
N ALA A 296 -13.75 -5.48 -0.93
CA ALA A 296 -14.71 -4.59 -1.57
C ALA A 296 -14.08 -3.26 -2.05
N VAL A 297 -13.09 -2.73 -1.30
CA VAL A 297 -12.30 -1.57 -1.71
C VAL A 297 -11.49 -1.88 -2.97
N LEU A 298 -10.78 -3.01 -2.98
CA LEU A 298 -10.01 -3.47 -4.14
C LEU A 298 -10.89 -3.79 -5.34
N GLU A 299 -12.07 -4.37 -5.11
CA GLU A 299 -13.04 -4.65 -6.17
C GLU A 299 -13.55 -3.34 -6.79
N SER A 300 -13.96 -2.38 -5.95
CA SER A 300 -14.40 -1.06 -6.41
C SER A 300 -13.31 -0.36 -7.25
N TRP A 301 -12.05 -0.51 -6.85
CA TRP A 301 -10.90 -0.01 -7.60
C TRP A 301 -10.79 -0.65 -9.00
N ILE A 302 -10.85 -1.98 -9.12
CA ILE A 302 -10.78 -2.68 -10.42
C ILE A 302 -12.07 -2.56 -11.25
N GLN A 303 -13.15 -2.05 -10.66
CA GLN A 303 -14.39 -1.68 -11.33
C GLN A 303 -14.42 -0.20 -11.76
N GLU A 304 -13.28 0.50 -11.66
CA GLU A 304 -13.08 1.89 -12.08
C GLU A 304 -13.87 2.93 -11.29
N MET A 305 -14.25 2.62 -10.06
CA MET A 305 -14.78 3.64 -9.14
C MET A 305 -13.68 4.67 -8.84
N THR A 306 -14.05 5.95 -8.80
CA THR A 306 -13.10 7.03 -8.53
C THR A 306 -12.48 6.88 -7.13
N GLU A 307 -11.25 7.35 -6.95
CA GLU A 307 -10.58 7.34 -5.65
C GLU A 307 -11.43 8.05 -4.59
N ASP A 308 -12.03 9.20 -4.94
CA ASP A 308 -12.89 9.97 -4.03
C ASP A 308 -14.17 9.21 -3.65
N GLU A 309 -14.83 8.51 -4.59
CA GLU A 309 -16.01 7.68 -4.30
C GLU A 309 -15.65 6.50 -3.39
N ILE A 310 -14.52 5.84 -3.61
CA ILE A 310 -14.04 4.74 -2.75
C ILE A 310 -13.77 5.25 -1.33
N ILE A 311 -13.08 6.38 -1.22
CA ILE A 311 -12.76 7.04 0.06
C ILE A 311 -14.03 7.37 0.84
N GLU A 312 -15.05 7.92 0.18
CA GLU A 312 -16.32 8.25 0.83
C GLU A 312 -17.12 7.00 1.22
N ARG A 313 -17.21 6.03 0.30
CA ARG A 313 -18.04 4.83 0.50
C ARG A 313 -17.54 3.95 1.63
N PHE A 314 -16.22 3.83 1.80
CA PHE A 314 -15.60 2.90 2.76
C PHE A 314 -14.81 3.63 3.87
N GLY A 315 -14.91 4.96 3.95
CA GLY A 315 -14.24 5.75 4.98
C GLY A 315 -12.72 5.53 5.06
N VAL A 316 -12.07 5.23 3.93
CA VAL A 316 -10.64 4.92 3.83
C VAL A 316 -9.84 6.19 3.55
N GLU A 317 -8.59 6.28 4.02
CA GLU A 317 -7.72 7.40 3.65
C GLU A 317 -7.09 7.17 2.27
N PRO A 318 -6.77 8.23 1.49
CA PRO A 318 -6.21 8.06 0.15
C PRO A 318 -4.90 7.24 0.09
N GLY A 319 -4.05 7.33 1.12
CA GLY A 319 -2.83 6.52 1.19
C GLY A 319 -3.05 5.10 1.68
N ASP A 320 -4.15 4.84 2.38
CA ASP A 320 -4.55 3.48 2.72
C ASP A 320 -4.97 2.74 1.46
N LEU A 321 -5.74 3.38 0.57
CA LEU A 321 -6.08 2.81 -0.74
C LEU A 321 -4.83 2.50 -1.56
N PHE A 322 -3.86 3.42 -1.61
CA PHE A 322 -2.60 3.19 -2.31
C PHE A 322 -1.81 2.01 -1.73
N ARG A 323 -1.62 1.97 -0.41
CA ARG A 323 -0.88 0.90 0.27
C ARG A 323 -1.59 -0.45 0.11
N LEU A 324 -2.92 -0.48 0.26
CA LEU A 324 -3.72 -1.67 0.10
C LEU A 324 -3.56 -2.26 -1.31
N ARG A 325 -3.60 -1.41 -2.34
CA ARG A 325 -3.38 -1.84 -3.73
C ARG A 325 -1.97 -2.39 -3.95
N ASP A 326 -0.94 -1.73 -3.43
CA ASP A 326 0.44 -2.17 -3.59
C ASP A 326 0.68 -3.51 -2.87
N SER A 327 0.15 -3.68 -1.65
CA SER A 327 0.19 -4.97 -0.93
C SER A 327 -0.63 -6.05 -1.66
N ALA A 328 -1.79 -5.70 -2.24
CA ALA A 328 -2.60 -6.62 -3.01
C ALA A 328 -1.89 -7.09 -4.29
N ASP A 329 -1.21 -6.20 -5.04
CA ASP A 329 -0.41 -6.58 -6.21
C ASP A 329 0.63 -7.65 -5.86
N TRP A 330 1.39 -7.41 -4.79
CA TRP A 330 2.40 -8.33 -4.30
C TRP A 330 1.82 -9.68 -3.88
N LEU A 331 0.68 -9.69 -3.18
CA LEU A 331 0.03 -10.94 -2.75
C LEU A 331 -0.61 -11.70 -3.91
N ILE A 332 -1.17 -11.02 -4.91
CA ILE A 332 -1.67 -11.68 -6.13
C ILE A 332 -0.50 -12.28 -6.93
N TYR A 333 0.65 -11.60 -6.96
CA TYR A 333 1.87 -12.18 -7.51
C TYR A 333 2.30 -13.43 -6.72
N ALA A 334 2.28 -13.39 -5.38
CA ALA A 334 2.56 -14.56 -4.56
C ALA A 334 1.58 -15.72 -4.86
N CYS A 335 0.28 -15.44 -5.01
CA CYS A 335 -0.70 -16.43 -5.46
C CYS A 335 -0.33 -17.04 -6.81
N HIS A 336 0.09 -16.22 -7.78
CA HIS A 336 0.50 -16.70 -9.11
C HIS A 336 1.70 -17.65 -9.01
N GLU A 337 2.73 -17.28 -8.24
CA GLU A 337 3.94 -18.07 -8.09
C GLU A 337 3.69 -19.40 -7.34
N LEU A 338 2.79 -19.39 -6.34
CA LEU A 338 2.35 -20.60 -5.63
C LEU A 338 1.46 -21.49 -6.51
N ALA A 339 0.53 -20.91 -7.27
CA ALA A 339 -0.27 -21.66 -8.25
C ALA A 339 0.61 -22.35 -9.29
N SER A 340 1.68 -21.68 -9.75
CA SER A 340 2.68 -22.25 -10.65
C SER A 340 3.41 -23.43 -10.01
N LEU A 341 3.88 -23.27 -8.76
CA LEU A 341 4.54 -24.32 -7.98
C LEU A 341 3.65 -25.57 -7.84
N PHE A 342 2.38 -25.38 -7.53
CA PHE A 342 1.39 -26.46 -7.38
C PHE A 342 0.80 -26.94 -8.71
N ARG A 343 1.27 -26.42 -9.85
CA ARG A 343 0.82 -26.77 -11.21
C ARG A 343 -0.67 -26.52 -11.47
N LEU A 344 -1.26 -25.53 -10.79
CA LEU A 344 -2.66 -25.08 -10.94
C LEU A 344 -2.81 -24.15 -12.16
N ARG A 345 -2.60 -24.72 -13.36
CA ARG A 345 -2.52 -23.97 -14.62
C ARG A 345 -3.79 -23.22 -14.98
N ASP A 346 -4.96 -23.71 -14.54
CA ASP A 346 -6.26 -23.08 -14.77
C ASP A 346 -6.41 -21.73 -14.03
N LYS A 347 -5.57 -21.46 -13.02
CA LYS A 347 -5.60 -20.21 -12.25
C LYS A 347 -4.66 -19.14 -12.77
N LEU A 348 -3.57 -19.51 -13.43
CA LEU A 348 -2.45 -18.61 -13.77
C LEU A 348 -2.90 -17.38 -14.58
N LYS A 349 -3.63 -17.60 -15.68
CA LYS A 349 -4.11 -16.52 -16.54
C LYS A 349 -5.01 -15.54 -15.78
N ARG A 350 -5.90 -16.05 -14.93
CA ARG A 350 -6.80 -15.22 -14.13
C ARG A 350 -6.02 -14.37 -13.12
N LEU A 351 -5.05 -14.95 -12.44
CA LEU A 351 -4.21 -14.23 -11.47
C LEU A 351 -3.37 -13.15 -12.16
N GLU A 352 -2.83 -13.43 -13.35
CA GLU A 352 -2.10 -12.45 -14.16
C GLU A 352 -2.99 -11.27 -14.59
N GLU A 353 -4.21 -11.55 -15.06
CA GLU A 353 -5.18 -10.53 -15.42
C GLU A 353 -5.66 -9.73 -14.20
N LEU A 354 -5.98 -10.39 -13.09
CA LEU A 354 -6.39 -9.75 -11.84
C LEU A 354 -5.29 -8.83 -11.32
N ARG A 355 -4.04 -9.28 -11.32
CA ARG A 355 -2.88 -8.48 -10.94
C ARG A 355 -2.80 -7.21 -11.79
N SER A 356 -2.84 -7.36 -13.11
CA SER A 356 -2.80 -6.22 -14.05
C SER A 356 -3.93 -5.23 -13.78
N ARG A 357 -5.13 -5.71 -13.45
CA ARG A 357 -6.29 -4.87 -13.09
C ARG A 357 -6.14 -4.19 -11.75
N VAL A 358 -5.57 -4.86 -10.74
CA VAL A 358 -5.28 -4.25 -9.43
C VAL A 358 -4.21 -3.18 -9.56
N GLU A 359 -3.14 -3.41 -10.33
CA GLU A 359 -2.10 -2.41 -10.57
C GLU A 359 -2.66 -1.14 -11.25
N SER A 360 -3.46 -1.33 -12.30
CA SER A 360 -3.94 -0.23 -13.14
C SER A 360 -5.30 0.36 -12.74
N GLY A 361 -6.09 -0.36 -11.96
CA GLY A 361 -7.43 0.03 -11.49
C GLY A 361 -8.52 -0.03 -12.54
N VAL A 362 -8.42 -0.95 -13.50
CA VAL A 362 -9.33 -0.97 -14.65
C VAL A 362 -10.12 -2.27 -14.80
N LYS A 363 -11.23 -2.16 -15.51
CA LYS A 363 -11.97 -3.31 -16.03
C LYS A 363 -11.18 -3.99 -17.13
N HIS A 364 -11.51 -5.26 -17.38
CA HIS A 364 -10.78 -6.13 -18.28
C HIS A 364 -10.57 -5.52 -19.68
N GLU A 365 -11.57 -4.83 -20.23
CA GLU A 365 -11.50 -4.27 -21.58
C GLU A 365 -10.45 -3.17 -21.78
N LEU A 366 -9.95 -2.55 -20.70
CA LEU A 366 -8.94 -1.49 -20.79
C LEU A 366 -7.51 -2.00 -20.66
N LEU A 367 -7.30 -3.27 -20.30
CA LEU A 367 -5.95 -3.85 -20.10
C LEU A 367 -4.99 -3.60 -21.28
N PRO A 368 -5.41 -3.70 -22.56
CA PRO A 368 -4.51 -3.39 -23.67
C PRO A 368 -4.09 -1.91 -23.72
N LEU A 369 -4.99 -0.99 -23.36
CA LEU A 369 -4.76 0.45 -23.46
C LEU A 369 -3.88 0.99 -22.33
N VAL A 370 -4.08 0.52 -21.09
CA VAL A 370 -3.32 1.00 -19.93
C VAL A 370 -1.87 0.54 -19.89
N ARG A 371 -1.49 -0.41 -20.76
CA ARG A 371 -0.08 -0.78 -20.98
C ARG A 371 0.71 0.32 -21.70
N LEU A 372 0.04 1.27 -22.35
CA LEU A 372 0.68 2.38 -23.03
C LEU A 372 1.18 3.40 -22.02
N GLU A 373 2.43 3.81 -22.16
CA GLU A 373 3.03 4.79 -21.29
C GLU A 373 2.28 6.13 -21.39
N GLY A 374 1.88 6.67 -20.25
CA GLY A 374 1.06 7.88 -20.16
C GLY A 374 -0.45 7.64 -20.19
N ILE A 375 -0.93 6.40 -20.37
CA ILE A 375 -2.34 6.03 -20.29
C ILE A 375 -2.61 5.33 -18.96
N GLY A 376 -3.13 6.09 -17.99
CA GLY A 376 -3.72 5.52 -16.77
C GLY A 376 -5.22 5.24 -16.92
N ARG A 377 -5.85 4.72 -15.87
CA ARG A 377 -7.30 4.45 -15.77
C ARG A 377 -8.20 5.50 -16.41
N VAL A 378 -8.06 6.77 -16.02
CA VAL A 378 -8.93 7.86 -16.49
C VAL A 378 -8.80 8.07 -17.99
N ARG A 379 -7.56 8.14 -18.51
CA ARG A 379 -7.29 8.31 -19.94
C ARG A 379 -7.70 7.09 -20.74
N GLY A 380 -7.46 5.88 -20.22
CA GLY A 380 -7.85 4.63 -20.84
C GLY A 380 -9.37 4.55 -21.04
N ARG A 381 -10.15 4.89 -20.01
CA ARG A 381 -11.61 4.94 -20.12
C ARG A 381 -12.08 6.04 -21.07
N ALA A 382 -11.43 7.21 -21.07
CA ALA A 382 -11.76 8.29 -22.01
C ALA A 382 -11.54 7.88 -23.47
N LEU A 383 -10.41 7.20 -23.79
CA LEU A 383 -10.15 6.63 -25.11
C LEU A 383 -11.22 5.61 -25.51
N TYR A 384 -11.53 4.68 -24.60
CA TYR A 384 -12.50 3.62 -24.83
C TYR A 384 -13.90 4.18 -25.14
N ASN A 385 -14.33 5.19 -24.39
CA ASN A 385 -15.61 5.88 -24.58
C ASN A 385 -15.64 6.70 -25.88
N ALA A 386 -14.49 7.22 -26.34
CA ALA A 386 -14.34 7.88 -27.63
C ALA A 386 -14.29 6.91 -28.84
N GLY A 387 -14.49 5.61 -28.58
CA GLY A 387 -14.46 4.55 -29.59
C GLY A 387 -13.06 4.09 -29.98
N LEU A 388 -12.02 4.53 -29.29
CA LEU A 388 -10.62 4.11 -29.49
C LEU A 388 -10.31 2.96 -28.51
N LYS A 389 -10.87 1.78 -28.79
CA LYS A 389 -10.91 0.67 -27.84
C LYS A 389 -9.69 -0.23 -27.90
N THR A 390 -9.02 -0.28 -29.05
CA THR A 390 -7.89 -1.19 -29.31
C THR A 390 -6.64 -0.42 -29.72
N LEU A 391 -5.48 -1.09 -29.62
CA LEU A 391 -4.22 -0.54 -30.13
C LEU A 391 -4.27 -0.25 -31.64
N GLU A 392 -5.03 -1.05 -32.39
CA GLU A 392 -5.23 -0.83 -33.83
C GLU A 392 -6.09 0.42 -34.11
N ASP A 393 -7.11 0.69 -33.29
CA ASP A 393 -7.90 1.92 -33.41
C ASP A 393 -7.02 3.15 -33.20
N LEU A 394 -6.13 3.12 -32.20
CA LEU A 394 -5.14 4.18 -31.96
C LEU A 394 -4.13 4.32 -33.11
N ARG A 395 -3.69 3.18 -33.68
CA ARG A 395 -2.77 3.18 -34.82
C ARG A 395 -3.40 3.78 -36.08
N ARG A 396 -4.71 3.60 -36.30
CA ARG A 396 -5.43 4.15 -37.46
C ARG A 396 -5.94 5.57 -37.27
N ALA A 397 -6.33 5.95 -36.05
CA ALA A 397 -6.92 7.26 -35.79
C ALA A 397 -5.93 8.41 -36.03
N PRO A 398 -6.33 9.53 -36.66
CA PRO A 398 -5.48 10.73 -36.73
C PRO A 398 -5.02 11.19 -35.35
N ILE A 399 -3.83 11.77 -35.24
CA ILE A 399 -3.27 12.22 -33.95
C ILE A 399 -4.15 13.30 -33.32
N GLU A 400 -4.81 14.13 -34.12
CA GLU A 400 -5.78 15.14 -33.71
C GLU A 400 -6.97 14.52 -32.98
N ARG A 401 -7.45 13.36 -33.46
CA ARG A 401 -8.55 12.63 -32.82
C ARG A 401 -8.13 12.06 -31.47
N ILE A 402 -6.87 11.68 -31.30
CA ILE A 402 -6.35 11.20 -30.02
C ILE A 402 -6.15 12.39 -29.07
N ALA A 403 -5.62 13.50 -29.57
CA ALA A 403 -5.37 14.73 -28.81
C ALA A 403 -6.66 15.50 -28.42
N SER A 404 -7.78 15.21 -29.06
CA SER A 404 -9.08 15.80 -28.70
C SER A 404 -9.78 15.05 -27.57
N VAL A 405 -9.31 13.86 -27.20
CA VAL A 405 -9.89 13.07 -26.11
C VAL A 405 -9.65 13.79 -24.78
N PRO A 406 -10.67 13.91 -23.90
CA PRO A 406 -10.51 14.58 -22.62
C PRO A 406 -9.32 14.04 -21.85
N THR A 407 -8.55 14.94 -21.22
CA THR A 407 -7.32 14.63 -20.45
C THR A 407 -6.11 14.12 -21.25
N ILE A 408 -6.22 14.00 -22.57
CA ILE A 408 -5.15 13.59 -23.48
C ILE A 408 -4.70 14.80 -24.30
N GLY A 409 -3.66 15.48 -23.83
CA GLY A 409 -3.06 16.58 -24.58
C GLY A 409 -2.16 16.09 -25.73
N PRO A 410 -1.70 17.02 -26.61
CA PRO A 410 -0.87 16.71 -27.77
C PRO A 410 0.37 15.85 -27.47
N ALA A 411 1.09 16.16 -26.39
CA ALA A 411 2.28 15.42 -25.99
C ALA A 411 1.99 13.94 -25.69
N ILE A 412 0.87 13.66 -25.04
CA ILE A 412 0.44 12.30 -24.71
C ILE A 412 -0.05 11.59 -25.97
N ALA A 413 -0.85 12.28 -26.80
CA ALA A 413 -1.34 11.73 -28.06
C ALA A 413 -0.20 11.28 -28.98
N LYS A 414 0.85 12.11 -29.11
CA LYS A 414 2.07 11.76 -29.85
C LYS A 414 2.75 10.52 -29.28
N LYS A 415 2.97 10.51 -27.96
CA LYS A 415 3.63 9.39 -27.27
C LYS A 415 2.86 8.07 -27.43
N VAL A 416 1.53 8.14 -27.37
CA VAL A 416 0.64 6.99 -27.62
C VAL A 416 0.75 6.52 -29.06
N LYS A 417 0.73 7.46 -30.01
CA LYS A 417 0.80 7.17 -31.45
C LYS A 417 2.12 6.49 -31.82
N GLU A 418 3.23 6.97 -31.30
CA GLU A 418 4.56 6.39 -31.50
C GLU A 418 4.66 4.96 -30.93
N GLN A 419 4.10 4.72 -29.74
CA GLN A 419 4.10 3.39 -29.10
C GLN A 419 3.30 2.34 -29.87
N VAL A 420 2.23 2.73 -30.57
CA VAL A 420 1.43 1.81 -31.40
C VAL A 420 1.95 1.69 -32.85
N GLY A 421 3.14 2.25 -33.14
CA GLY A 421 3.74 2.20 -34.47
C GLY A 421 3.03 3.08 -35.51
N GLY A 422 2.32 4.12 -35.05
CA GLY A 422 1.71 5.12 -35.92
C GLY A 422 2.73 6.15 -36.40
N ILE A 423 2.55 6.65 -37.63
CA ILE A 423 3.37 7.73 -38.19
C ILE A 423 2.76 9.06 -37.74
N VAL A 424 3.59 9.97 -37.25
CA VAL A 424 3.23 11.36 -36.95
C VAL A 424 3.99 12.24 -37.93
N SER A 425 3.30 12.89 -38.87
CA SER A 425 3.99 13.80 -39.79
C SER A 425 4.45 15.07 -39.05
N PRO A 426 5.62 15.65 -39.40
CA PRO A 426 6.07 16.91 -38.82
C PRO A 426 5.08 18.07 -38.99
N GLU A 427 4.32 18.07 -40.09
CA GLU A 427 3.31 19.09 -40.44
C GLU A 427 2.02 18.96 -39.62
N GLU A 428 1.56 17.76 -39.30
CA GLU A 428 0.45 17.52 -38.35
C GLU A 428 0.86 17.94 -36.94
N TRP A 429 2.09 17.60 -36.54
CA TRP A 429 2.61 17.97 -35.23
C TRP A 429 2.72 19.50 -35.03
N ALA A 430 3.14 20.23 -36.07
CA ALA A 430 3.19 21.70 -36.03
C ALA A 430 1.79 22.31 -35.87
N ARG A 431 0.79 21.81 -36.60
CA ARG A 431 -0.61 22.30 -36.56
C ARG A 431 -1.26 22.12 -35.19
N ILE A 432 -1.02 20.99 -34.52
CA ILE A 432 -1.57 20.74 -33.18
C ILE A 432 -0.92 21.63 -32.12
N LYS A 433 0.36 21.98 -32.31
CA LYS A 433 1.11 22.82 -31.37
C LYS A 433 0.69 24.30 -31.43
N GLU A 434 0.24 24.79 -32.58
CA GLU A 434 -0.17 26.19 -32.77
C GLU A 434 -1.58 26.53 -32.25
N GLN A 435 -2.42 25.55 -31.93
CA GLN A 435 -3.76 25.76 -31.34
C GLN A 435 -3.73 26.08 -29.83
N GLU A 436 -2.61 26.59 -29.30
CA GLU A 436 -2.36 26.84 -27.88
C GLU A 436 -3.28 27.90 -27.25
N VAL A 437 -4.49 27.49 -26.86
CA VAL A 437 -5.15 27.87 -25.61
C VAL A 437 -5.86 26.61 -25.09
N TRP A 438 -5.09 25.64 -24.60
CA TRP A 438 -5.65 24.39 -24.11
C TRP A 438 -5.75 24.41 -22.57
N GLU A 439 -6.93 24.77 -22.07
CA GLU A 439 -7.30 24.47 -20.68
C GLU A 439 -7.64 22.98 -20.56
N GLN A 440 -7.06 22.30 -19.57
CA GLN A 440 -7.51 20.94 -19.21
C GLN A 440 -8.97 20.98 -18.75
N ARG A 441 -9.91 20.74 -19.67
CA ARG A 441 -11.34 20.65 -19.38
C ARG A 441 -11.66 19.46 -18.49
N ALA A 442 -12.51 19.69 -17.49
CA ALA A 442 -12.90 18.67 -16.54
C ALA A 442 -13.89 17.67 -17.17
N LEU A 443 -13.84 16.40 -16.74
CA LEU A 443 -14.81 15.36 -17.16
C LEU A 443 -16.26 15.74 -16.80
N THR A 444 -16.46 16.58 -15.78
CA THR A 444 -17.78 17.09 -15.36
C THR A 444 -18.45 17.96 -16.43
N GLU A 445 -17.68 18.64 -17.27
CA GLU A 445 -18.20 19.50 -18.34
C GLU A 445 -18.81 18.72 -19.52
N PHE A 446 -18.61 17.40 -19.58
CA PHE A 446 -19.15 16.54 -20.64
C PHE A 446 -20.47 15.84 -20.28
N ARG A 447 -20.91 15.88 -19.01
CA ARG A 447 -22.19 15.27 -18.59
C ARG A 447 -23.42 16.10 -18.96
N GLU A 448 -23.27 17.38 -19.31
CA GLU A 448 -24.40 18.26 -19.66
C GLU A 448 -24.83 18.16 -21.15
N GLY A 449 -24.18 17.33 -21.96
CA GLY A 449 -24.41 17.24 -23.41
C GLY A 449 -25.16 16.01 -23.92
N ALA A 450 -25.63 15.12 -23.05
CA ALA A 450 -26.39 13.92 -23.44
C ALA A 450 -27.73 13.89 -22.71
N VAL A 451 -28.72 14.59 -23.29
CA VAL A 451 -30.15 14.38 -23.06
C VAL A 451 -30.69 13.45 -24.14
#